data_AF-A0A4U1IHL9-F1
#
_entry.id   AF-A0A4U1IHL9-F1
#
_cell.length_a   1.000
_cell.length_b   1.000
_cell.length_c   1.000
_cell.angle_alpha   90.00
_cell.angle_beta   90.00
_cell.angle_gamma   90.00
#
_symmetry.space_group_name_H-M   'P 1'
#
loop_
_entity.id
_entity.type
_entity.pdbx_description
1 polymer ?
#
loop_
_entity_poly.entity_id
_entity_poly.type
_entity_poly.pdbx_seq_one_letter_code
_entity_poly.pdbx_strand_id
1 'polypeptide(L)'
;MTIVGLPPGRTPDSAAPLPRPVVLGIAGAAGIVAVIVLAIMLRSSPFPDLDEARDDTSASKDPGAAAEAPSDDEDAPRAQASAGNSRELRARLAKEVRAAKVKDATATLESLVAADPRSPEDADVRSDILELASKAAFAGGAEVDKVFDLISTKMGTRGPDVLYALATSKGGSKAADRAVELMKQEAVRSRATPATRIAFDLWAAKSCPDKAALLDRAREEGDSRALSWVMVMGRTCKMSKDPKVQETLDALKSR
;
A
#
# COMPACT_ATOMS: atom_id res chain seq x y z
N MET A 1 26.59 -6.54 49.65
CA MET A 1 26.71 -6.39 48.18
C MET A 1 27.42 -7.62 47.67
N THR A 2 26.66 -8.57 47.15
CA THR A 2 27.16 -9.91 46.81
C THR A 2 27.24 -10.02 45.29
N ILE A 3 28.47 -10.15 44.77
CA ILE A 3 28.77 -10.26 43.34
C ILE A 3 28.49 -11.72 42.95
N VAL A 4 27.47 -11.91 42.10
CA VAL A 4 27.13 -13.22 41.52
C VAL A 4 28.03 -13.44 40.30
N GLY A 5 28.87 -14.47 40.37
CA GLY A 5 29.81 -14.85 39.31
C GLY A 5 29.11 -15.48 38.10
N LEU A 6 29.56 -15.11 36.89
CA LEU A 6 29.16 -15.75 35.64
C LEU A 6 29.85 -17.12 35.46
N PRO A 7 29.15 -18.12 34.87
CA PRO A 7 29.74 -19.41 34.55
C PRO A 7 30.70 -19.32 33.33
N PRO A 8 31.73 -20.20 33.26
CA PRO A 8 32.72 -20.22 32.19
C PRO A 8 32.16 -20.73 30.86
N GLY A 9 32.75 -20.22 29.78
CA GLY A 9 32.32 -20.37 28.39
C GLY A 9 32.37 -21.80 27.84
N ARG A 10 31.32 -22.13 27.09
CA ARG A 10 31.24 -23.32 26.23
C ARG A 10 32.04 -23.06 24.95
N THR A 11 33.02 -23.90 24.66
CA THR A 11 33.67 -23.94 23.34
C THR A 11 32.70 -24.46 22.28
N PRO A 12 32.72 -23.94 21.04
CA PRO A 12 31.89 -24.45 19.96
C PRO A 12 32.41 -25.82 19.49
N ASP A 13 31.54 -26.83 19.51
CA ASP A 13 31.81 -28.14 18.95
C ASP A 13 32.02 -28.05 17.43
N SER A 14 33.09 -28.70 16.96
CA SER A 14 33.42 -28.86 15.55
C SER A 14 32.25 -29.50 14.78
N ALA A 15 31.86 -28.83 13.69
CA ALA A 15 30.74 -29.22 12.84
C ALA A 15 30.86 -30.64 12.30
N ALA A 16 29.83 -31.46 12.56
CA ALA A 16 29.68 -32.79 11.96
C ALA A 16 29.47 -32.68 10.43
N PRO A 17 30.01 -33.61 9.63
CA PRO A 17 29.84 -33.62 8.18
C PRO A 17 28.37 -33.85 7.79
N LEU A 18 27.87 -33.00 6.90
CA LEU A 18 26.48 -33.03 6.43
C LEU A 18 26.15 -34.34 5.67
N PRO A 19 24.91 -34.84 5.79
CA PRO A 19 24.47 -36.07 5.13
C PRO A 19 24.39 -35.90 3.60
N ARG A 20 24.94 -36.89 2.88
CA ARG A 20 25.06 -36.95 1.41
C ARG A 20 23.82 -36.62 0.55
N PRO A 21 22.55 -36.85 0.95
CA PRO A 21 21.40 -36.46 0.10
C PRO A 21 21.23 -34.94 -0.08
N VAL A 22 21.83 -34.10 0.76
CA VAL A 22 21.73 -32.63 0.64
C VAL A 22 22.62 -32.08 -0.48
N VAL A 23 23.74 -32.76 -0.80
CA VAL A 23 24.69 -32.32 -1.84
C VAL A 23 24.13 -32.49 -3.26
N LEU A 24 23.25 -33.48 -3.48
CA LEU A 24 22.60 -33.72 -4.77
C LEU A 24 21.47 -32.72 -5.11
N GLY A 25 20.91 -32.02 -4.12
CA GLY A 25 19.85 -31.01 -4.34
C GLY A 25 20.34 -29.69 -4.93
N ILE A 26 21.62 -29.35 -4.75
CA ILE A 26 22.18 -28.06 -5.17
C ILE A 26 22.48 -28.04 -6.69
N ALA A 27 22.75 -29.19 -7.30
CA ALA A 27 22.98 -29.30 -8.74
C ALA A 27 21.70 -29.08 -9.58
N GLY A 28 20.51 -29.34 -9.02
CA GLY A 28 19.24 -29.16 -9.73
C GLY A 28 18.74 -27.71 -9.81
N ALA A 29 19.08 -26.88 -8.82
CA ALA A 29 18.58 -25.49 -8.75
C ALA A 29 19.22 -24.55 -9.79
N ALA A 30 20.47 -24.80 -10.20
CA ALA A 30 21.15 -23.97 -11.20
C ALA A 30 20.55 -24.13 -12.61
N GLY A 31 20.01 -25.31 -12.95
CA GLY A 31 19.40 -25.55 -14.26
C GLY A 31 18.09 -24.80 -14.48
N ILE A 32 17.27 -24.64 -13.42
CA ILE A 32 15.97 -23.96 -13.52
C ILE A 32 16.14 -22.46 -13.76
N VAL A 33 17.14 -21.83 -13.14
CA VAL A 33 17.43 -20.39 -13.34
C VAL A 33 17.88 -20.11 -14.78
N ALA A 34 18.69 -20.99 -15.39
CA ALA A 34 19.16 -20.83 -16.76
C ALA A 34 18.02 -20.88 -17.79
N VAL A 35 17.02 -21.76 -17.59
CA VAL A 35 15.86 -21.87 -18.49
C VAL A 35 14.96 -20.63 -18.41
N ILE A 36 14.77 -20.05 -17.22
CA ILE A 36 13.95 -18.84 -17.04
C ILE A 36 14.63 -17.62 -17.70
N VAL A 37 15.95 -17.46 -17.54
CA VAL A 37 16.69 -16.37 -18.19
C VAL A 37 16.66 -16.49 -19.71
N LEU A 38 16.80 -17.71 -20.25
CA LEU A 38 16.72 -17.95 -21.70
C LEU A 38 15.32 -17.64 -22.26
N ALA A 39 14.26 -17.98 -21.52
CA ALA A 39 12.88 -17.68 -21.92
C ALA A 39 12.58 -16.17 -21.92
N ILE A 40 13.19 -15.39 -21.02
CA ILE A 40 13.03 -13.93 -20.98
C ILE A 40 13.77 -13.29 -22.16
N MET A 41 14.99 -13.74 -22.48
CA MET A 41 15.76 -13.18 -23.61
C MET A 41 15.13 -13.48 -24.98
N LEU A 42 14.44 -14.61 -25.14
CA LEU A 42 13.74 -14.94 -26.39
C LEU A 42 12.41 -14.19 -26.58
N ARG A 43 11.88 -13.52 -25.55
CA ARG A 43 10.58 -12.82 -25.60
C ARG A 43 10.68 -11.32 -25.83
N SER A 44 11.88 -10.76 -25.81
CA SER A 44 12.15 -9.36 -26.15
C SER A 44 12.27 -9.17 -27.66
N SER A 45 11.13 -9.14 -28.34
CA SER A 45 11.01 -8.52 -29.68
C SER A 45 10.66 -7.03 -29.49
N PRO A 46 11.36 -6.09 -30.14
CA PRO A 46 11.02 -4.68 -30.10
C PRO A 46 9.70 -4.45 -30.85
N PHE A 47 8.72 -3.85 -30.18
CA PHE A 47 7.47 -3.45 -30.80
C PHE A 47 7.74 -2.33 -31.82
N PRO A 48 7.32 -2.47 -33.09
CA PRO A 48 7.34 -1.38 -34.05
C PRO A 48 6.30 -0.32 -33.67
N ASP A 49 6.69 0.94 -33.84
CA ASP A 49 5.87 2.14 -33.72
C ASP A 49 4.57 2.00 -34.54
N LEU A 50 3.44 2.21 -33.86
CA LEU A 50 2.16 2.52 -34.49
C LEU A 50 1.93 4.02 -34.32
N ASP A 51 2.65 4.80 -35.12
CA ASP A 51 2.15 6.06 -35.64
C ASP A 51 1.07 5.75 -36.70
N GLU A 52 0.14 6.69 -36.88
CA GLU A 52 -0.82 6.80 -37.99
C GLU A 52 -2.29 6.37 -37.70
N ALA A 53 -3.03 7.30 -37.10
CA ALA A 53 -4.37 7.68 -37.57
C ALA A 53 -4.75 9.07 -37.03
N ARG A 54 -4.62 10.06 -37.92
CA ARG A 54 -5.30 11.35 -37.86
C ARG A 54 -6.79 11.18 -38.21
N ASP A 55 -7.50 12.30 -38.12
CA ASP A 55 -8.91 12.56 -38.50
C ASP A 55 -9.93 12.18 -37.41
N ASP A 56 -10.90 12.99 -37.03
CA ASP A 56 -11.26 14.35 -37.43
C ASP A 56 -12.30 14.86 -36.42
N THR A 57 -12.35 16.19 -36.24
CA THR A 57 -13.59 16.97 -36.08
C THR A 57 -14.75 16.42 -35.23
N SER A 58 -14.99 17.04 -34.06
CA SER A 58 -16.35 17.51 -33.76
C SER A 58 -16.36 18.62 -32.71
N ALA A 59 -16.52 19.84 -33.20
CA ALA A 59 -16.94 20.98 -32.41
C ALA A 59 -18.44 20.86 -32.14
N SER A 60 -18.84 20.89 -30.87
CA SER A 60 -20.19 21.29 -30.50
C SER A 60 -20.10 22.41 -29.47
N LYS A 61 -20.47 23.59 -29.97
CA LYS A 61 -20.63 24.85 -29.27
C LYS A 61 -22.07 24.90 -28.79
N ASP A 62 -22.28 24.95 -27.48
CA ASP A 62 -23.57 25.31 -26.89
C ASP A 62 -23.35 26.31 -25.76
N PRO A 63 -23.81 27.57 -25.89
CA PRO A 63 -23.80 28.56 -24.83
C PRO A 63 -25.20 28.67 -24.21
N GLY A 64 -25.37 28.28 -22.95
CA GLY A 64 -26.68 28.38 -22.31
C GLY A 64 -26.63 28.37 -20.78
N ALA A 65 -27.17 29.46 -20.22
CA ALA A 65 -27.62 29.63 -18.84
C ALA A 65 -26.57 29.97 -17.77
N ALA A 66 -26.37 31.28 -17.64
CA ALA A 66 -25.98 31.94 -16.40
C ALA A 66 -26.91 31.55 -15.24
N ALA A 67 -26.29 31.16 -14.12
CA ALA A 67 -26.89 31.24 -12.80
C ALA A 67 -25.84 31.92 -11.91
N GLU A 68 -26.07 33.21 -11.65
CA GLU A 68 -25.37 33.97 -10.62
C GLU A 68 -25.63 33.32 -9.26
N ALA A 69 -24.54 32.90 -8.61
CA ALA A 69 -24.52 32.53 -7.20
C ALA A 69 -23.47 33.41 -6.50
N PRO A 70 -23.74 33.83 -5.25
CA PRO A 70 -23.04 34.93 -4.59
C PRO A 70 -21.57 34.60 -4.33
N SER A 71 -20.73 35.57 -4.68
CA SER A 71 -19.29 35.62 -4.46
C SER A 71 -18.96 35.86 -2.98
N ASP A 72 -18.62 34.80 -2.26
CA ASP A 72 -17.80 34.85 -1.04
C ASP A 72 -16.31 34.97 -1.45
N ASP A 73 -15.90 36.17 -1.85
CA ASP A 73 -14.58 36.51 -2.40
C ASP A 73 -13.57 36.95 -1.31
N GLU A 74 -13.44 36.21 -0.21
CA GLU A 74 -12.57 36.61 0.92
C GLU A 74 -11.56 35.55 1.41
N ASP A 75 -11.17 34.56 0.59
CA ASP A 75 -10.14 33.56 1.00
C ASP A 75 -9.09 33.17 -0.09
N ALA A 76 -9.05 33.88 -1.22
CA ALA A 76 -8.21 33.52 -2.37
C ALA A 76 -6.66 33.69 -2.20
N PRO A 77 -6.10 34.60 -1.39
CA PRO A 77 -4.64 34.80 -1.37
C PRO A 77 -3.84 33.72 -0.61
N ARG A 78 -4.47 33.01 0.35
CA ARG A 78 -3.74 32.09 1.25
C ARG A 78 -3.54 30.70 0.67
N ALA A 79 -4.46 30.25 -0.19
CA ALA A 79 -4.41 28.93 -0.83
C ALA A 79 -3.27 28.80 -1.87
N GLN A 80 -2.86 29.90 -2.51
CA GLN A 80 -1.83 29.85 -3.55
C GLN A 80 -0.41 29.76 -2.98
N ALA A 81 -0.14 30.38 -1.83
CA ALA A 81 1.17 30.35 -1.19
C ALA A 81 1.49 28.97 -0.58
N SER A 82 0.50 28.24 -0.06
CA SER A 82 0.71 26.87 0.43
C SER A 82 0.92 25.88 -0.71
N ALA A 83 0.22 26.07 -1.84
CA ALA A 83 0.32 25.19 -3.00
C ALA A 83 1.73 25.17 -3.62
N GLY A 84 2.44 26.31 -3.64
CA GLY A 84 3.82 26.41 -4.11
C GLY A 84 4.79 25.56 -3.27
N ASN A 85 4.67 25.66 -1.95
CA ASN A 85 5.52 24.91 -1.01
C ASN A 85 5.25 23.40 -1.06
N SER A 86 3.98 22.99 -1.18
CA SER A 86 3.63 21.57 -1.23
C SER A 86 4.20 20.86 -2.46
N ARG A 87 4.23 21.52 -3.63
CA ARG A 87 4.85 20.92 -4.85
C ARG A 87 6.34 20.68 -4.66
N GLU A 88 7.08 21.63 -4.08
CA GLU A 88 8.51 21.46 -3.81
C GLU A 88 8.76 20.33 -2.81
N LEU A 89 7.97 20.28 -1.73
CA LEU A 89 8.07 19.23 -0.72
C LEU A 89 7.80 17.83 -1.30
N ARG A 90 6.83 17.67 -2.21
CA ARG A 90 6.59 16.40 -2.91
C ARG A 90 7.79 15.98 -3.77
N ALA A 91 8.34 16.90 -4.55
CA ALA A 91 9.52 16.61 -5.38
C ALA A 91 10.75 16.25 -4.53
N ARG A 92 10.92 16.92 -3.39
CA ARG A 92 11.97 16.64 -2.42
C ARG A 92 11.78 15.26 -1.77
N LEU A 93 10.56 14.93 -1.33
CA LEU A 93 10.22 13.63 -0.75
C LEU A 93 10.59 12.51 -1.73
N ALA A 94 10.12 12.60 -2.98
CA ALA A 94 10.39 11.60 -4.01
C ALA A 94 11.90 11.39 -4.22
N LYS A 95 12.67 12.49 -4.26
CA LYS A 95 14.14 12.44 -4.40
C LYS A 95 14.81 11.76 -3.21
N GLU A 96 14.42 12.10 -1.99
CA GLU A 96 15.01 11.57 -0.75
C GLU A 96 14.64 10.09 -0.53
N VAL A 97 13.40 9.72 -0.83
CA VAL A 97 12.94 8.32 -0.83
C VAL A 97 13.77 7.51 -1.81
N ARG A 98 13.90 7.93 -3.07
CA ARG A 98 14.74 7.23 -4.08
C ARG A 98 16.19 7.10 -3.63
N ALA A 99 16.76 8.14 -3.03
CA ALA A 99 18.12 8.15 -2.50
C ALA A 99 18.29 7.38 -1.17
N ALA A 100 17.23 6.75 -0.66
CA ALA A 100 17.19 6.02 0.61
C ALA A 100 17.62 6.87 1.83
N LYS A 101 17.40 8.18 1.78
CA LYS A 101 17.67 9.11 2.87
C LYS A 101 16.48 9.11 3.85
N VAL A 102 16.29 8.01 4.56
CA VAL A 102 15.09 7.77 5.39
C VAL A 102 14.81 8.93 6.35
N LYS A 103 15.82 9.40 7.08
CA LYS A 103 15.66 10.51 8.04
C LYS A 103 15.18 11.81 7.38
N ASP A 104 15.82 12.19 6.27
CA ASP A 104 15.47 13.42 5.53
C ASP A 104 14.06 13.29 4.94
N ALA A 105 13.76 12.14 4.33
CA ALA A 105 12.45 11.84 3.77
C ALA A 105 11.34 11.86 4.83
N THR A 106 11.58 11.35 6.04
CA THR A 106 10.62 11.45 7.16
C THR A 106 10.33 12.90 7.53
N ALA A 107 11.37 13.74 7.64
CA ALA A 107 11.20 15.16 7.97
C ALA A 107 10.48 15.93 6.85
N THR A 108 10.78 15.61 5.58
CA THR A 108 10.08 16.18 4.43
C THR A 108 8.62 15.72 4.40
N LEU A 109 8.33 14.45 4.71
CA LEU A 109 6.96 13.95 4.79
C LEU A 109 6.16 14.64 5.90
N GLU A 110 6.74 14.81 7.08
CA GLU A 110 6.12 15.56 8.19
C GLU A 110 5.76 16.98 7.76
N SER A 111 6.71 17.69 7.14
CA SER A 111 6.51 19.04 6.62
C SER A 111 5.43 19.08 5.54
N LEU A 112 5.42 18.08 4.65
CA LEU A 112 4.44 17.97 3.57
C LEU A 112 3.01 17.75 4.12
N VAL A 113 2.83 16.83 5.07
CA VAL A 113 1.51 16.57 5.67
C VAL A 113 1.03 17.75 6.50
N ALA A 114 1.94 18.49 7.15
CA ALA A 114 1.60 19.71 7.87
C ALA A 114 1.16 20.85 6.93
N ALA A 115 1.83 21.01 5.78
CA ALA A 115 1.49 22.03 4.79
C ALA A 115 0.25 21.67 3.94
N ASP A 116 0.09 20.39 3.64
CA ASP A 116 -1.00 19.84 2.84
C ASP A 116 -1.45 18.47 3.39
N PRO A 117 -2.47 18.46 4.28
CA PRO A 117 -3.03 17.23 4.83
C PRO A 117 -3.66 16.29 3.78
N ARG A 118 -3.98 16.79 2.58
CA ARG A 118 -4.53 16.01 1.47
C ARG A 118 -3.45 15.44 0.55
N SER A 119 -2.18 15.75 0.77
CA SER A 119 -1.08 15.21 -0.03
C SER A 119 -1.06 13.68 -0.17
N PRO A 120 -1.49 12.84 0.81
CA PRO A 120 -1.54 11.38 0.62
C PRO A 120 -2.64 10.90 -0.34
N GLU A 121 -3.54 11.78 -0.80
CA GLU A 121 -4.54 11.46 -1.83
C GLU A 121 -3.88 11.29 -3.21
N ASP A 122 -2.80 12.03 -3.45
CA ASP A 122 -1.99 11.94 -4.65
C ASP A 122 -1.33 10.55 -4.77
N ALA A 123 -1.37 9.96 -5.96
CA ALA A 123 -0.91 8.60 -6.18
C ALA A 123 0.62 8.48 -6.06
N ASP A 124 1.37 9.49 -6.51
CA ASP A 124 2.82 9.49 -6.49
C ASP A 124 3.31 9.67 -5.04
N VAL A 125 2.72 10.63 -4.32
CA VAL A 125 3.03 10.84 -2.89
C VAL A 125 2.72 9.59 -2.07
N ARG A 126 1.58 8.93 -2.33
CA ARG A 126 1.24 7.68 -1.65
C ARG A 126 2.25 6.58 -1.95
N SER A 127 2.72 6.45 -3.20
CA SER A 127 3.76 5.49 -3.57
C SER A 127 5.06 5.77 -2.80
N ASP A 128 5.49 7.03 -2.73
CA ASP A 128 6.69 7.44 -1.98
C ASP A 128 6.55 7.15 -0.48
N ILE A 129 5.37 7.34 0.12
CA ILE A 129 5.10 7.00 1.53
C ILE A 129 5.23 5.50 1.77
N LEU A 130 4.68 4.66 0.88
CA LEU A 130 4.79 3.20 0.99
C LEU A 130 6.24 2.73 0.88
N GLU A 131 7.01 3.32 -0.03
CA GLU A 131 8.44 3.03 -0.18
C GLU A 131 9.25 3.51 1.03
N LEU A 132 8.98 4.72 1.54
CA LEU A 132 9.60 5.26 2.76
C LEU A 132 9.33 4.35 3.96
N ALA A 133 8.08 3.96 4.20
CA ALA A 133 7.73 3.07 5.30
C ALA A 133 8.42 1.70 5.18
N SER A 134 8.53 1.17 3.97
CA SER A 134 9.26 -0.07 3.68
C SER A 134 10.75 0.06 4.01
N LYS A 135 11.40 1.15 3.57
CA LYS A 135 12.82 1.44 3.83
C LYS A 135 13.09 1.69 5.32
N ALA A 136 12.23 2.45 5.99
CA ALA A 136 12.32 2.72 7.42
C ALA A 136 12.19 1.43 8.24
N ALA A 137 11.22 0.56 7.91
CA ALA A 137 11.05 -0.72 8.59
C ALA A 137 12.22 -1.69 8.36
N PHE A 138 12.83 -1.64 7.17
CA PHE A 138 14.03 -2.42 6.88
C PHE A 138 15.24 -1.94 7.68
N ALA A 139 15.49 -0.62 7.69
CA ALA A 139 16.59 0.00 8.42
C ALA A 139 16.42 -0.10 9.95
N GLY A 140 15.18 -0.06 10.45
CA GLY A 140 14.85 -0.02 11.87
C GLY A 140 15.19 1.32 12.53
N GLY A 141 15.28 1.32 13.85
CA GLY A 141 15.60 2.52 14.65
C GLY A 141 14.45 3.52 14.76
N ALA A 142 14.71 4.69 15.34
CA ALA A 142 13.68 5.67 15.69
C ALA A 142 12.87 6.21 14.50
N GLU A 143 13.42 6.16 13.29
CA GLU A 143 12.73 6.62 12.08
C GLU A 143 11.55 5.72 11.70
N VAL A 144 11.59 4.42 12.06
CA VAL A 144 10.43 3.55 11.82
C VAL A 144 9.22 4.01 12.64
N ASP A 145 9.42 4.32 13.91
CA ASP A 145 8.33 4.73 14.79
C ASP A 145 7.75 6.06 14.34
N LYS A 146 8.60 7.00 13.94
CA LYS A 146 8.15 8.31 13.40
C LYS A 146 7.34 8.17 12.12
N VAL A 147 7.80 7.40 11.14
CA VAL A 147 7.08 7.24 9.87
C VAL A 147 5.70 6.62 10.12
N PHE A 148 5.63 5.58 10.94
CA PHE A 148 4.36 4.93 11.25
C PHE A 148 3.45 5.78 12.16
N ASP A 149 4.00 6.62 13.04
CA ASP A 149 3.23 7.60 13.81
C ASP A 149 2.62 8.66 12.89
N LEU A 150 3.39 9.21 11.95
CA LEU A 150 2.88 10.16 10.96
C LEU A 150 1.73 9.58 10.15
N ILE A 151 1.90 8.36 9.62
CA ILE A 151 0.85 7.66 8.88
C ILE A 151 -0.37 7.42 9.77
N SER A 152 -0.17 6.87 10.97
CA SER A 152 -1.28 6.46 11.83
C SER A 152 -1.96 7.61 12.58
N THR A 153 -1.39 8.82 12.63
CA THR A 153 -1.95 9.95 13.42
C THR A 153 -2.16 11.23 12.59
N LYS A 154 -1.24 11.61 11.69
CA LYS A 154 -1.26 12.94 11.05
C LYS A 154 -1.95 13.00 9.69
N MET A 155 -2.13 11.87 9.00
CA MET A 155 -2.68 11.82 7.64
C MET A 155 -4.22 11.68 7.56
N GLY A 156 -4.94 12.02 8.63
CA GLY A 156 -6.41 11.91 8.64
C GLY A 156 -6.92 10.50 8.32
N THR A 157 -7.92 10.41 7.44
CA THR A 157 -8.50 9.13 6.98
C THR A 157 -7.59 8.39 6.00
N ARG A 158 -6.65 9.10 5.35
CA ARG A 158 -5.73 8.52 4.38
C ARG A 158 -4.62 7.72 5.03
N GLY A 159 -4.27 8.04 6.28
CA GLY A 159 -3.29 7.29 7.06
C GLY A 159 -3.60 5.79 7.13
N PRO A 160 -4.75 5.39 7.69
CA PRO A 160 -5.17 3.99 7.70
C PRO A 160 -5.34 3.36 6.31
N ASP A 161 -5.74 4.13 5.28
CA ASP A 161 -5.80 3.65 3.90
C ASP A 161 -4.39 3.27 3.38
N VAL A 162 -3.37 4.06 3.72
CA VAL A 162 -1.95 3.77 3.44
C VAL A 162 -1.48 2.54 4.22
N LEU A 163 -1.85 2.39 5.50
CA LEU A 163 -1.51 1.20 6.28
C LEU A 163 -2.12 -0.07 5.66
N TYR A 164 -3.37 -0.01 5.24
CA TYR A 164 -4.01 -1.11 4.52
C TYR A 164 -3.25 -1.44 3.23
N ALA A 165 -2.93 -0.42 2.40
CA ALA A 165 -2.17 -0.63 1.17
C ALA A 165 -0.79 -1.26 1.44
N LEU A 166 -0.11 -0.85 2.52
CA LEU A 166 1.18 -1.40 2.92
C LEU A 166 1.05 -2.87 3.35
N ALA A 167 0.02 -3.20 4.14
CA ALA A 167 -0.28 -4.56 4.57
C ALA A 167 -0.53 -5.51 3.39
N THR A 168 -1.28 -5.07 2.37
CA THR A 168 -1.67 -5.94 1.25
C THR A 168 -0.65 -5.98 0.11
N SER A 169 0.11 -4.90 -0.13
CA SER A 169 1.07 -4.83 -1.26
C SER A 169 2.48 -5.31 -0.90
N LYS A 170 2.86 -5.30 0.39
CA LYS A 170 4.19 -5.68 0.87
C LYS A 170 4.15 -6.86 1.84
N GLY A 171 3.23 -7.80 1.63
CA GLY A 171 3.03 -8.96 2.51
C GLY A 171 4.32 -9.69 2.87
N GLY A 172 4.46 -10.08 4.14
CA GLY A 172 5.66 -10.74 4.68
C GLY A 172 6.84 -9.80 4.97
N SER A 173 6.73 -8.50 4.71
CA SER A 173 7.72 -7.51 5.15
C SER A 173 7.44 -7.01 6.57
N LYS A 174 8.50 -6.55 7.26
CA LYS A 174 8.38 -5.88 8.57
C LYS A 174 7.44 -4.67 8.53
N ALA A 175 7.39 -3.97 7.40
CA ALA A 175 6.49 -2.84 7.20
C ALA A 175 5.03 -3.28 7.14
N ALA A 176 4.73 -4.36 6.41
CA ALA A 176 3.38 -4.92 6.37
C ALA A 176 2.95 -5.43 7.76
N ASP A 177 3.81 -6.17 8.47
CA ASP A 177 3.51 -6.66 9.82
C ASP A 177 3.18 -5.50 10.76
N ARG A 178 4.00 -4.44 10.76
CA ARG A 178 3.75 -3.21 11.54
C ARG A 178 2.42 -2.56 11.17
N ALA A 179 2.11 -2.45 9.87
CA ALA A 179 0.86 -1.87 9.40
C ALA A 179 -0.36 -2.67 9.87
N VAL A 180 -0.26 -4.00 9.86
CA VAL A 180 -1.31 -4.90 10.36
C VAL A 180 -1.52 -4.73 11.86
N GLU A 181 -0.44 -4.65 12.65
CA GLU A 181 -0.56 -4.42 14.10
C GLU A 181 -1.21 -3.08 14.42
N LEU A 182 -0.92 -2.02 13.66
CA LEU A 182 -1.59 -0.73 13.82
C LEU A 182 -3.07 -0.81 13.41
N MET A 183 -3.40 -1.46 12.30
CA MET A 183 -4.78 -1.62 11.83
C MET A 183 -5.66 -2.49 12.75
N LYS A 184 -5.06 -3.34 13.59
CA LYS A 184 -5.79 -4.05 14.66
C LYS A 184 -6.26 -3.13 15.78
N GLN A 185 -5.66 -1.94 15.93
CA GLN A 185 -6.03 -0.98 16.97
C GLN A 185 -7.28 -0.22 16.53
N GLU A 186 -8.32 -0.23 17.36
CA GLU A 186 -9.58 0.45 17.04
C GLU A 186 -9.40 1.96 16.83
N ALA A 187 -8.50 2.59 17.59
CA ALA A 187 -8.17 4.02 17.45
C ALA A 187 -7.62 4.39 16.06
N VAL A 188 -6.91 3.48 15.39
CA VAL A 188 -6.40 3.67 14.03
C VAL A 188 -7.46 3.27 13.02
N ARG A 189 -8.07 2.10 13.20
CA ARG A 189 -9.05 1.54 12.26
C ARG A 189 -10.30 2.40 12.12
N SER A 190 -10.83 2.95 13.20
CA SER A 190 -12.03 3.81 13.20
C SER A 190 -11.87 5.08 12.35
N ARG A 191 -10.62 5.51 12.11
CA ARG A 191 -10.29 6.66 11.26
C ARG A 191 -10.22 6.30 9.78
N ALA A 192 -10.14 5.02 9.44
CA ALA A 192 -10.06 4.60 8.05
C ALA A 192 -11.36 4.90 7.30
N THR A 193 -11.28 5.07 5.97
CA THR A 193 -12.49 5.21 5.15
C THR A 193 -13.38 3.95 5.31
N PRO A 194 -14.72 4.07 5.19
CA PRO A 194 -15.63 2.92 5.28
C PRO A 194 -15.18 1.74 4.39
N ALA A 195 -14.80 2.04 3.14
CA ALA A 195 -14.28 1.08 2.19
C ALA A 195 -13.00 0.36 2.66
N THR A 196 -12.05 1.07 3.27
CA THR A 196 -10.86 0.45 3.86
C THR A 196 -11.20 -0.44 5.05
N ARG A 197 -12.11 0.00 5.93
CA ARG A 197 -12.51 -0.77 7.11
C ARG A 197 -13.08 -2.13 6.70
N ILE A 198 -14.03 -2.12 5.77
CA ILE A 198 -14.64 -3.37 5.31
C ILE A 198 -13.67 -4.25 4.51
N ALA A 199 -12.78 -3.66 3.70
CA ALA A 199 -11.75 -4.42 3.01
C ALA A 199 -10.76 -5.09 3.98
N PHE A 200 -10.37 -4.39 5.06
CA PHE A 200 -9.54 -4.95 6.12
C PHE A 200 -10.28 -6.04 6.90
N ASP A 201 -11.55 -5.84 7.27
CA ASP A 201 -12.35 -6.82 7.98
C ASP A 201 -12.49 -8.12 7.15
N LEU A 202 -12.75 -8.01 5.84
CA LEU A 202 -12.82 -9.15 4.91
C LEU A 202 -11.49 -9.91 4.80
N TRP A 203 -10.38 -9.18 4.78
CA TRP A 203 -9.04 -9.74 4.75
C TRP A 203 -8.68 -10.47 6.06
N ALA A 204 -8.97 -9.85 7.19
CA ALA A 204 -8.60 -10.34 8.52
C ALA A 204 -9.50 -11.48 9.04
N ALA A 205 -10.72 -11.60 8.52
CA ALA A 205 -11.65 -12.67 8.88
C ALA A 205 -11.05 -14.06 8.55
N LYS A 206 -11.08 -14.96 9.54
CA LYS A 206 -10.41 -16.26 9.47
C LYS A 206 -11.28 -17.39 8.94
N SER A 207 -12.61 -17.27 9.09
CA SER A 207 -13.55 -18.31 8.68
C SER A 207 -14.46 -17.83 7.55
N CYS A 208 -14.97 -18.76 6.75
CA CYS A 208 -15.94 -18.46 5.70
C CYS A 208 -17.26 -17.86 6.25
N PRO A 209 -17.83 -18.34 7.37
CA PRO A 209 -18.97 -17.69 8.01
C PRO A 209 -18.70 -16.23 8.40
N ASP A 210 -17.53 -15.92 8.99
CA ASP A 210 -17.19 -14.54 9.37
C ASP A 210 -17.14 -13.63 8.13
N LYS A 211 -16.56 -14.11 7.03
CA LYS A 211 -16.51 -13.35 5.78
C LYS A 211 -17.90 -13.19 5.15
N ALA A 212 -18.73 -14.23 5.18
CA ALA A 212 -20.10 -14.17 4.67
C ALA A 212 -20.98 -13.16 5.44
N ALA A 213 -20.75 -13.03 6.75
CA ALA A 213 -21.42 -12.03 7.59
C ALA A 213 -21.07 -10.58 7.22
N LEU A 214 -19.94 -10.36 6.54
CA LEU A 214 -19.49 -9.04 6.09
C LEU A 214 -20.04 -8.61 4.73
N LEU A 215 -20.73 -9.49 4.00
CA LEU A 215 -21.16 -9.23 2.62
C LEU A 215 -22.10 -8.02 2.47
N ASP A 216 -23.05 -7.83 3.39
CA ASP A 216 -23.99 -6.69 3.31
C ASP A 216 -23.24 -5.35 3.45
N ARG A 217 -22.35 -5.26 4.45
CA ARG A 217 -21.48 -4.10 4.63
C ARG A 217 -20.53 -3.92 3.45
N ALA A 218 -19.99 -5.00 2.89
CA ALA A 218 -19.11 -4.93 1.72
C ALA A 218 -19.85 -4.36 0.50
N ARG A 219 -21.10 -4.77 0.30
CA ARG A 219 -21.97 -4.25 -0.76
C ARG A 219 -22.26 -2.75 -0.61
N GLU A 220 -22.42 -2.27 0.63
CA GLU A 220 -22.79 -0.89 0.92
C GLU A 220 -21.57 0.05 1.01
N GLU A 221 -20.53 -0.35 1.74
CA GLU A 221 -19.38 0.49 2.07
C GLU A 221 -18.16 0.22 1.18
N GLY A 222 -18.09 -0.92 0.50
CA GLY A 222 -16.89 -1.39 -0.18
C GLY A 222 -16.58 -0.72 -1.52
N ASP A 223 -15.35 -0.95 -1.99
CA ASP A 223 -14.86 -0.54 -3.31
C ASP A 223 -14.03 -1.66 -3.97
N SER A 224 -13.19 -1.31 -4.96
CA SER A 224 -12.30 -2.24 -5.66
C SER A 224 -11.40 -3.08 -4.73
N ARG A 225 -11.10 -2.60 -3.52
CA ARG A 225 -10.32 -3.34 -2.51
C ARG A 225 -11.14 -4.47 -1.90
N ALA A 226 -12.40 -4.19 -1.54
CA ALA A 226 -13.32 -5.21 -1.05
C ALA A 226 -13.66 -6.23 -2.15
N LEU A 227 -13.82 -5.76 -3.39
CA LEU A 227 -14.10 -6.61 -4.56
C LEU A 227 -13.11 -7.76 -4.69
N SER A 228 -11.81 -7.45 -4.58
CA SER A 228 -10.74 -8.46 -4.64
C SER A 228 -10.91 -9.55 -3.58
N TRP A 229 -11.26 -9.17 -2.34
CA TRP A 229 -11.47 -10.11 -1.25
C TRP A 229 -12.73 -10.95 -1.40
N VAL A 230 -13.83 -10.36 -1.89
CA VAL A 230 -15.06 -11.10 -2.17
C VAL A 230 -14.84 -12.14 -3.28
N MET A 231 -14.07 -11.80 -4.32
CA MET A 231 -13.70 -12.77 -5.37
C MET A 231 -12.82 -13.92 -4.84
N VAL A 232 -11.84 -13.61 -3.99
CA VAL A 232 -11.00 -14.65 -3.35
C VAL A 232 -11.88 -15.53 -2.45
N MET A 233 -12.71 -14.92 -1.61
CA MET A 233 -13.64 -15.63 -0.73
C MET A 233 -14.57 -16.56 -1.51
N GLY A 234 -15.21 -16.09 -2.59
CA GLY A 234 -16.11 -16.90 -3.40
C GLY A 234 -15.46 -18.20 -3.89
N ARG A 235 -14.16 -18.16 -4.22
CA ARG A 235 -13.38 -19.34 -4.61
C ARG A 235 -12.98 -20.19 -3.40
N THR A 236 -12.34 -19.59 -2.39
CA THR A 236 -11.78 -20.35 -1.25
C THR A 236 -12.85 -20.95 -0.35
N CYS A 237 -14.02 -20.30 -0.25
CA CYS A 237 -15.15 -20.75 0.55
C CYS A 237 -16.16 -21.58 -0.25
N LYS A 238 -15.93 -21.83 -1.54
CA LYS A 238 -16.86 -22.52 -2.45
C LYS A 238 -18.25 -21.87 -2.52
N MET A 239 -18.29 -20.55 -2.41
CA MET A 239 -19.51 -19.72 -2.44
C MET A 239 -19.69 -18.97 -3.77
N SER A 240 -19.01 -19.39 -4.83
CA SER A 240 -19.08 -18.71 -6.13
C SER A 240 -20.48 -18.73 -6.76
N LYS A 241 -21.38 -19.61 -6.32
CA LYS A 241 -22.79 -19.68 -6.77
C LYS A 241 -23.78 -19.08 -5.76
N ASP A 242 -23.28 -18.57 -4.64
CA ASP A 242 -24.12 -17.97 -3.62
C ASP A 242 -24.69 -16.64 -4.15
N PRO A 243 -26.02 -16.44 -4.13
CA PRO A 243 -26.65 -15.22 -4.64
C PRO A 243 -26.12 -13.96 -3.96
N LYS A 244 -25.88 -14.00 -2.64
CA LYS A 244 -25.39 -12.86 -1.87
C LYS A 244 -23.99 -12.45 -2.28
N VAL A 245 -23.14 -13.44 -2.61
CA VAL A 245 -21.80 -13.18 -3.15
C VAL A 245 -21.91 -12.52 -4.53
N GLN A 246 -22.77 -13.01 -5.41
CA GLN A 246 -22.94 -12.44 -6.76
C GLN A 246 -23.49 -11.02 -6.71
N GLU A 247 -24.54 -10.77 -5.92
CA GLU A 247 -25.09 -9.43 -5.71
C GLU A 247 -24.04 -8.45 -5.18
N THR A 248 -23.21 -8.90 -4.23
CA THR A 248 -22.11 -8.08 -3.70
C THR A 248 -21.05 -7.79 -4.76
N LEU A 249 -20.67 -8.78 -5.56
CA LEU A 249 -19.71 -8.60 -6.65
C LEU A 249 -20.23 -7.62 -7.70
N ASP A 250 -21.50 -7.71 -8.07
CA ASP A 250 -22.10 -6.85 -9.09
C ASP A 250 -22.23 -5.41 -8.60
N ALA A 251 -22.63 -5.22 -7.33
CA ALA A 251 -22.67 -3.90 -6.69
C ALA A 251 -21.29 -3.25 -6.55
N LEU A 252 -20.23 -4.05 -6.40
CA LEU A 252 -18.86 -3.53 -6.29
C LEU A 252 -18.23 -3.24 -7.66
N LYS A 253 -18.62 -3.95 -8.72
CA LYS A 253 -18.14 -3.70 -10.10
C LYS A 253 -18.79 -2.48 -10.74
N SER A 254 -19.97 -2.06 -10.28
CA SER A 254 -20.70 -0.91 -10.82
C SER A 254 -20.26 0.44 -10.25
N ARG A 255 -19.34 0.45 -9.29
CA ARG A 255 -18.71 1.64 -8.69
C ARG A 255 -17.40 1.96 -9.39
#